data_AF-A0A3D5EBX7-F1
#
_entry.id   AF-A0A3D5EBX7-F1
#
_cell.length_a   1.000
_cell.length_b   1.000
_cell.length_c   1.000
_cell.angle_alpha   90.00
_cell.angle_beta   90.00
_cell.angle_gamma   90.00
#
_symmetry.space_group_name_H-M   'P 1'
#
loop_
_entity.id
_entity.type
_entity.pdbx_description
1 polymer ?
#
loop_
_entity_poly.entity_id
_entity_poly.type
_entity_poly.pdbx_seq_one_letter_code
_entity_poly.pdbx_strand_id
1 'polypeptide(L)'
;MNICVVVPSSEYLGQAGARIRYERISAHLLSHGAVIKFKVIEDFSENSYFNDDVYIISKVYDFRAVLLAAEITASGKLVGPDLFDDYFSDTEDFRFTRLRNWLAELTKFSSFALCSTNKIRNGLSAYLNEIPAHVMNDPAEIEPVGIPKVLELIDIKQSQLREARELRMVWFGIGDNPHFDVGIQDLVRFAPQALRKLKVAFPNIKLTLLTNKRALTTEAYELLKRLPVKYSVELWSEEKEKALLSDASVALLPVNYQSFSKVKSLNRAITALTNGAQVLSLGFDLYAPLGEIIYRCPEELVEDLESSSLRFSSANVSLINKLFAKFASAVNEADSLVNFLKTLTVPNEKDKNYVKLVKLGSNLDKNLYNFAAKYNWVCISPPALAKRANQILSIELYEDDKFYAFMGKGVKKTLIDIQNNSETQVISIPIQEITKLSGHMEDLFRYTGNSFTDSILHQQSFAITKSVADECFANYVLVNAEASKSFFAY
;
A
#
# COMPACT_ATOMS: atom_id res chain seq x y z
N MET A 1 1.81 -24.53 1.58
CA MET A 1 1.43 -23.35 0.79
C MET A 1 2.57 -22.35 0.84
N ASN A 2 3.11 -21.93 -0.29
CA ASN A 2 4.16 -20.93 -0.35
C ASN A 2 3.57 -19.56 -0.71
N ILE A 3 3.85 -18.55 0.10
CA ILE A 3 3.39 -17.17 -0.04
C ILE A 3 4.59 -16.28 -0.35
N CYS A 4 4.56 -15.60 -1.49
CA CYS A 4 5.57 -14.64 -1.90
C CYS A 4 5.04 -13.21 -1.78
N VAL A 5 5.58 -12.42 -0.86
CA VAL A 5 5.30 -10.99 -0.75
C VAL A 5 6.22 -10.23 -1.70
N VAL A 6 5.63 -9.63 -2.72
CA VAL A 6 6.32 -8.79 -3.69
C VAL A 6 6.43 -7.37 -3.13
N VAL A 7 7.65 -6.88 -2.99
CA VAL A 7 7.96 -5.58 -2.38
C VAL A 7 8.69 -4.65 -3.36
N PRO A 8 8.62 -3.32 -3.17
CA PRO A 8 9.20 -2.39 -4.14
C PRO A 8 10.72 -2.35 -4.10
N SER A 9 11.35 -2.59 -2.94
CA SER A 9 12.80 -2.55 -2.75
C SER A 9 13.24 -3.30 -1.50
N SER A 10 14.54 -3.55 -1.35
CA SER A 10 15.10 -4.19 -0.15
C SER A 10 14.96 -3.31 1.10
N GLU A 11 15.02 -1.99 0.96
CA GLU A 11 14.82 -1.05 2.07
C GLU A 11 13.41 -1.15 2.66
N TYR A 12 12.42 -1.57 1.87
CA TYR A 12 11.05 -1.78 2.35
C TYR A 12 10.98 -2.89 3.40
N LEU A 13 11.86 -3.89 3.36
CA LEU A 13 11.88 -4.99 4.33
C LEU A 13 12.12 -4.49 5.76
N GLY A 14 12.84 -3.37 5.93
CA GLY A 14 13.04 -2.73 7.22
C GLY A 14 11.87 -1.88 7.71
N GLN A 15 10.79 -1.73 6.92
CA GLN A 15 9.65 -0.90 7.29
C GLN A 15 8.61 -1.68 8.10
N ALA A 16 7.78 -0.95 8.85
CA ALA A 16 6.70 -1.51 9.66
C ALA A 16 5.76 -2.41 8.85
N GLY A 17 5.47 -2.07 7.59
CA GLY A 17 4.60 -2.89 6.73
C GLY A 17 5.10 -4.30 6.49
N ALA A 18 6.43 -4.51 6.41
CA ALA A 18 7.01 -5.85 6.26
C ALA A 18 7.18 -6.55 7.62
N ARG A 19 7.86 -5.88 8.55
CA ARG A 19 8.18 -6.39 9.89
C ARG A 19 6.95 -6.71 10.74
N ILE A 20 6.02 -5.77 10.85
CA ILE A 20 4.87 -5.93 11.74
C ILE A 20 3.84 -6.87 11.13
N ARG A 21 3.55 -6.73 9.83
CA ARG A 21 2.42 -7.45 9.23
C ARG A 21 2.75 -8.88 8.87
N TYR A 22 3.92 -9.12 8.26
CA TYR A 22 4.26 -10.43 7.71
C TYR A 22 5.25 -11.20 8.59
N GLU A 23 6.31 -10.55 9.09
CA GLU A 23 7.31 -11.27 9.89
C GLU A 23 6.72 -11.77 11.21
N ARG A 24 5.87 -10.98 11.89
CA ARG A 24 5.24 -11.41 13.16
C ARG A 24 4.32 -12.62 13.03
N ILE A 25 3.71 -12.85 11.85
CA ILE A 25 2.87 -14.04 11.63
C ILE A 25 3.65 -15.23 11.06
N SER A 26 4.91 -15.04 10.65
CA SER A 26 5.68 -16.05 9.89
C SER A 26 5.82 -17.39 10.61
N ALA A 27 6.12 -17.38 11.91
CA ALA A 27 6.24 -18.59 12.72
C ALA A 27 4.90 -19.34 12.85
N HIS A 28 3.79 -18.60 12.93
CA HIS A 28 2.44 -19.16 13.03
C HIS A 28 1.94 -19.69 11.68
N LEU A 29 2.29 -19.04 10.57
CA LEU A 29 2.07 -19.58 9.22
C LEU A 29 2.79 -20.93 9.05
N LEU A 30 4.02 -21.05 9.54
CA LEU A 30 4.78 -22.30 9.43
C LEU A 30 4.08 -23.47 10.15
N SER A 31 3.45 -23.21 11.30
CA SER A 31 2.65 -24.22 12.01
C SER A 31 1.42 -24.71 11.20
N HIS A 32 0.99 -23.93 10.20
CA HIS A 32 -0.06 -24.28 9.24
C HIS A 32 0.47 -24.89 7.94
N GLY A 33 1.77 -25.20 7.87
CA GLY A 33 2.42 -25.65 6.64
C GLY A 33 2.47 -24.56 5.55
N ALA A 34 2.38 -23.29 5.96
CA ALA A 34 2.52 -22.14 5.07
C ALA A 34 3.86 -21.43 5.30
N VAL A 35 4.55 -21.06 4.24
CA VAL A 35 5.84 -20.35 4.31
C VAL A 35 5.69 -19.02 3.62
N ILE A 36 6.10 -17.94 4.30
CA ILE A 36 6.15 -16.60 3.72
C ILE A 36 7.58 -16.23 3.36
N LYS A 37 7.77 -15.67 2.17
CA LYS A 37 9.05 -15.13 1.72
C LYS A 37 8.85 -13.80 1.01
N PHE A 38 9.91 -13.01 0.93
CA PHE A 38 9.89 -11.73 0.25
C PHE A 38 10.69 -11.79 -1.05
N LYS A 39 10.22 -11.07 -2.07
CA LYS A 39 10.98 -10.87 -3.30
C LYS A 39 10.80 -9.42 -3.77
N VAL A 40 11.90 -8.76 -4.11
CA VAL A 40 11.84 -7.42 -4.69
C VAL A 40 11.33 -7.54 -6.12
N ILE A 41 10.49 -6.60 -6.57
CA ILE A 41 9.90 -6.67 -7.91
C ILE A 41 10.95 -6.76 -9.03
N GLU A 42 12.13 -6.15 -8.85
CA GLU A 42 13.20 -6.18 -9.86
C GLU A 42 13.84 -7.56 -10.08
N ASP A 43 13.73 -8.46 -9.09
CA ASP A 43 14.31 -9.81 -9.15
C ASP A 43 13.44 -10.78 -9.98
N PHE A 44 12.31 -10.31 -10.49
CA PHE A 44 11.45 -11.05 -11.39
C PHE A 44 11.95 -10.91 -12.85
N SER A 45 12.02 -12.04 -13.55
CA SER A 45 12.56 -12.16 -14.90
C SER A 45 11.81 -13.23 -15.71
N GLU A 46 11.97 -13.24 -17.04
CA GLU A 46 11.32 -14.20 -17.97
C GLU A 46 11.46 -15.66 -17.53
N ASN A 47 12.63 -16.04 -17.02
CA ASN A 47 12.95 -17.40 -16.60
C ASN A 47 12.56 -17.69 -15.14
N SER A 48 11.94 -16.72 -14.46
CA SER A 48 11.44 -16.92 -13.11
C SER A 48 10.18 -17.79 -13.18
N TYR A 49 10.35 -19.10 -12.96
CA TYR A 49 9.20 -19.96 -12.70
C TYR A 49 8.48 -19.45 -11.44
N PHE A 50 7.18 -19.20 -11.57
CA PHE A 50 6.31 -18.84 -10.45
C PHE A 50 6.08 -20.09 -9.59
N ASN A 51 7.02 -20.33 -8.67
CA ASN A 51 7.06 -21.54 -7.84
C ASN A 51 6.21 -21.43 -6.56
N ASP A 52 5.67 -20.26 -6.26
CA ASP A 52 4.83 -20.04 -5.09
C ASP A 52 3.36 -20.22 -5.45
N ASP A 53 2.54 -20.48 -4.43
CA ASP A 53 1.09 -20.68 -4.60
C ASP A 53 0.35 -19.35 -4.61
N VAL A 54 0.82 -18.40 -3.80
CA VAL A 54 0.19 -17.10 -3.55
C VAL A 54 1.24 -15.98 -3.67
N TYR A 55 0.87 -14.91 -4.38
CA TYR A 55 1.67 -13.69 -4.50
C TYR A 55 0.91 -12.48 -3.93
N ILE A 56 1.53 -11.77 -3.00
CA ILE A 56 0.94 -10.58 -2.37
C ILE A 56 1.71 -9.36 -2.85
N ILE A 57 1.04 -8.45 -3.57
CA ILE A 57 1.64 -7.18 -4.02
C ILE A 57 1.56 -6.17 -2.88
N SER A 58 2.68 -5.92 -2.21
CA SER A 58 2.76 -5.03 -1.04
C SER A 58 3.51 -3.74 -1.39
N LYS A 59 2.78 -2.62 -1.40
CA LYS A 59 3.32 -1.25 -1.62
C LYS A 59 4.06 -1.02 -2.95
N VAL A 60 3.90 -1.90 -3.93
CA VAL A 60 4.43 -1.68 -5.29
C VAL A 60 3.45 -0.85 -6.12
N TYR A 61 3.43 0.45 -5.84
CA TYR A 61 2.49 1.40 -6.44
C TYR A 61 2.91 1.88 -7.84
N ASP A 62 3.22 0.95 -8.74
CA ASP A 62 3.49 1.23 -10.14
C ASP A 62 3.04 0.07 -11.05
N PHE A 63 3.06 0.31 -12.35
CA PHE A 63 2.50 -0.60 -13.34
C PHE A 63 3.33 -1.87 -13.57
N ARG A 64 4.57 -1.96 -13.07
CA ARG A 64 5.32 -3.23 -13.09
C ARG A 64 4.57 -4.30 -12.29
N ALA A 65 3.91 -3.92 -11.19
CA ALA A 65 3.10 -4.81 -10.40
C ALA A 65 1.87 -5.35 -11.16
N VAL A 66 1.28 -4.53 -12.04
CA VAL A 66 0.15 -4.96 -12.89
C VAL A 66 0.63 -5.97 -13.93
N LEU A 67 1.75 -5.70 -14.60
CA LEU A 67 2.33 -6.65 -15.56
C LEU A 67 2.68 -7.97 -14.87
N LEU A 68 3.31 -7.89 -13.69
CA LEU A 68 3.67 -9.06 -12.90
C LEU A 68 2.43 -9.87 -12.48
N ALA A 69 1.36 -9.21 -12.03
CA ALA A 69 0.11 -9.89 -11.66
C ALA A 69 -0.52 -10.61 -12.85
N ALA A 70 -0.47 -10.03 -14.05
CA ALA A 70 -0.93 -10.68 -15.26
C ALA A 70 -0.13 -11.95 -15.57
N GLU A 71 1.20 -11.93 -15.43
CA GLU A 71 2.07 -13.10 -15.60
C GLU A 71 1.82 -14.21 -14.57
N ILE A 72 1.67 -13.82 -13.29
CA ILE A 72 1.40 -14.74 -12.18
C ILE A 72 0.04 -15.43 -12.40
N THR A 73 -0.99 -14.65 -12.72
CA THR A 73 -2.35 -15.16 -12.97
C THR A 73 -2.39 -16.10 -14.16
N ALA A 74 -1.71 -15.73 -15.25
CA ALA A 74 -1.62 -16.57 -16.43
C ALA A 74 -0.95 -17.93 -16.15
N SER A 75 -0.03 -17.96 -15.17
CA SER A 75 0.62 -19.18 -14.69
C SER A 75 -0.22 -19.97 -13.67
N GLY A 76 -1.51 -19.64 -13.54
CA GLY A 76 -2.45 -20.34 -12.66
C GLY A 76 -2.13 -20.18 -11.18
N LYS A 77 -1.65 -19.01 -10.75
CA LYS A 77 -1.33 -18.70 -9.35
C LYS A 77 -2.24 -17.61 -8.80
N LEU A 78 -2.40 -17.61 -7.47
CA LEU A 78 -3.17 -16.58 -6.78
C LEU A 78 -2.33 -15.31 -6.65
N VAL A 79 -2.91 -14.16 -6.98
CA VAL A 79 -2.26 -12.86 -6.75
C VAL A 79 -3.27 -11.82 -6.24
N GLY A 80 -2.82 -10.94 -5.37
CA GLY A 80 -3.67 -9.87 -4.85
C GLY A 80 -2.87 -8.73 -4.20
N PRO A 81 -3.38 -7.49 -4.19
CA PRO A 81 -2.75 -6.38 -3.48
C PRO A 81 -2.95 -6.49 -1.97
N ASP A 82 -1.99 -5.97 -1.19
CA ASP A 82 -2.20 -5.61 0.22
C ASP A 82 -2.22 -4.09 0.41
N LEU A 83 -3.34 -3.59 0.93
CA LEU A 83 -3.69 -2.18 0.97
C LEU A 83 -3.76 -1.68 2.41
N PHE A 84 -2.71 -0.97 2.81
CA PHE A 84 -2.49 -0.48 4.17
C PHE A 84 -3.00 0.95 4.40
N ASP A 85 -2.89 1.76 3.34
CA ASP A 85 -3.20 3.18 3.34
C ASP A 85 -4.35 3.44 2.39
N ASP A 86 -5.19 4.40 2.76
CA ASP A 86 -6.30 4.82 1.93
C ASP A 86 -5.89 6.00 1.06
N TYR A 87 -5.41 5.66 -0.12
CA TYR A 87 -5.23 6.58 -1.23
C TYR A 87 -6.32 6.43 -2.30
N PHE A 88 -7.36 5.64 -2.01
CA PHE A 88 -8.24 5.11 -3.06
C PHE A 88 -9.70 5.52 -2.87
N SER A 89 -10.16 5.69 -1.62
CA SER A 89 -11.57 5.93 -1.32
C SER A 89 -12.07 7.32 -1.72
N ASP A 90 -11.18 8.32 -1.71
CA ASP A 90 -11.52 9.68 -2.12
C ASP A 90 -11.33 9.82 -3.64
N THR A 91 -12.44 9.77 -4.39
CA THR A 91 -12.44 9.85 -5.85
C THR A 91 -12.16 11.26 -6.37
N GLU A 92 -12.41 12.28 -5.54
CA GLU A 92 -12.25 13.69 -5.89
C GLU A 92 -10.81 14.18 -5.69
N ASP A 93 -10.02 13.47 -4.88
CA ASP A 93 -8.60 13.79 -4.70
C ASP A 93 -7.80 13.41 -5.95
N PHE A 94 -7.60 14.37 -6.85
CA PHE A 94 -6.90 14.17 -8.12
C PHE A 94 -5.45 13.68 -7.94
N ARG A 95 -4.82 13.94 -6.79
CA ARG A 95 -3.43 13.55 -6.49
C ARG A 95 -3.25 12.03 -6.52
N PHE A 96 -4.32 11.27 -6.25
CA PHE A 96 -4.29 9.81 -6.22
C PHE A 96 -4.96 9.13 -7.41
N THR A 97 -5.29 9.89 -8.48
CA THR A 97 -5.86 9.32 -9.72
C THR A 97 -4.99 8.18 -10.27
N ARG A 98 -3.67 8.37 -10.25
CA ARG A 98 -2.71 7.34 -10.67
C ARG A 98 -2.81 6.06 -9.85
N LEU A 99 -2.96 6.17 -8.53
CA LEU A 99 -3.09 5.01 -7.63
C LEU A 99 -4.42 4.29 -7.82
N ARG A 100 -5.52 5.05 -8.02
CA ARG A 100 -6.83 4.48 -8.36
C ARG A 100 -6.78 3.72 -9.70
N ASN A 101 -6.14 4.28 -10.71
CA ASN A 101 -5.96 3.61 -12.01
C ASN A 101 -5.06 2.38 -11.91
N TRP A 102 -3.97 2.46 -11.14
CA TRP A 102 -3.12 1.31 -10.82
C TRP A 102 -3.94 0.18 -10.18
N LEU A 103 -4.77 0.49 -9.18
CA LEU A 103 -5.59 -0.51 -8.50
C LEU A 103 -6.67 -1.10 -9.42
N ALA A 104 -7.33 -0.26 -10.22
CA ALA A 104 -8.33 -0.69 -11.21
C ALA A 104 -7.74 -1.63 -12.27
N GLU A 105 -6.49 -1.42 -12.69
CA GLU A 105 -5.82 -2.30 -13.64
C GLU A 105 -5.29 -3.57 -12.94
N LEU A 106 -4.75 -3.45 -11.73
CA LEU A 106 -4.24 -4.60 -10.95
C LEU A 106 -5.35 -5.60 -10.59
N THR A 107 -6.53 -5.10 -10.23
CA THR A 107 -7.67 -5.94 -9.82
C THR A 107 -8.18 -6.82 -10.96
N LYS A 108 -8.05 -6.42 -12.23
CA LYS A 108 -8.39 -7.30 -13.38
C LYS A 108 -7.64 -8.63 -13.40
N PHE A 109 -6.49 -8.67 -12.73
CA PHE A 109 -5.64 -9.85 -12.62
C PHE A 109 -5.54 -10.36 -11.18
N SER A 110 -6.35 -9.84 -10.25
CA SER A 110 -6.27 -10.26 -8.84
C SER A 110 -7.32 -11.30 -8.51
N SER A 111 -6.96 -12.31 -7.73
CA SER A 111 -7.86 -13.33 -7.19
C SER A 111 -8.39 -12.98 -5.80
N PHE A 112 -7.72 -12.05 -5.11
CA PHE A 112 -8.11 -11.56 -3.79
C PHE A 112 -7.55 -10.14 -3.56
N ALA A 113 -7.96 -9.51 -2.46
CA ALA A 113 -7.27 -8.35 -1.89
C ALA A 113 -7.11 -8.51 -0.38
N LEU A 114 -6.00 -7.98 0.16
CA LEU A 114 -5.80 -7.78 1.58
C LEU A 114 -5.92 -6.29 1.90
N CYS A 115 -6.40 -5.98 3.09
CA CYS A 115 -6.44 -4.61 3.58
C CYS A 115 -6.30 -4.53 5.10
N SER A 116 -5.85 -3.38 5.59
CA SER A 116 -5.56 -3.20 7.03
C SER A 116 -6.81 -2.99 7.90
N THR A 117 -7.92 -2.53 7.32
CA THR A 117 -9.16 -2.26 8.08
C THR A 117 -10.42 -2.49 7.26
N ASN A 118 -11.54 -2.72 7.97
CA ASN A 118 -12.87 -2.78 7.35
C ASN A 118 -13.23 -1.48 6.60
N LYS A 119 -12.72 -0.33 7.04
CA LYS A 119 -12.97 0.95 6.35
C LYS A 119 -12.32 0.98 4.98
N ILE A 120 -11.07 0.50 4.86
CA ILE A 120 -10.43 0.33 3.55
C ILE A 120 -11.24 -0.64 2.71
N ARG A 121 -11.56 -1.83 3.23
CA ARG A 121 -12.36 -2.83 2.51
C ARG A 121 -13.63 -2.23 1.90
N ASN A 122 -14.38 -1.46 2.69
CA ASN A 122 -15.63 -0.84 2.24
C ASN A 122 -15.37 0.24 1.18
N GLY A 123 -14.33 1.07 1.37
CA GLY A 123 -13.93 2.11 0.41
C GLY A 123 -13.40 1.56 -0.92
N LEU A 124 -13.01 0.29 -0.96
CA LEU A 124 -12.50 -0.38 -2.17
C LEU A 124 -13.55 -1.09 -3.01
N SER A 125 -14.81 -1.13 -2.56
CA SER A 125 -15.90 -1.85 -3.24
C SER A 125 -16.02 -1.51 -4.74
N ALA A 126 -15.77 -0.26 -5.12
CA ALA A 126 -15.79 0.20 -6.52
C ALA A 126 -14.67 -0.38 -7.41
N TYR A 127 -13.59 -0.91 -6.82
CA TYR A 127 -12.46 -1.48 -7.54
C TYR A 127 -12.45 -2.99 -7.56
N LEU A 128 -13.02 -3.61 -6.53
CA LEU A 128 -12.80 -5.04 -6.29
C LEU A 128 -13.59 -5.95 -7.21
N ASN A 129 -14.57 -5.51 -8.01
CA ASN A 129 -15.24 -6.32 -9.04
C ASN A 129 -15.50 -7.80 -8.63
N GLU A 130 -16.16 -8.02 -7.48
CA GLU A 130 -16.46 -9.34 -6.89
C GLU A 130 -15.26 -10.14 -6.34
N ILE A 131 -14.05 -9.59 -6.38
CA ILE A 131 -12.85 -10.18 -5.79
C ILE A 131 -13.00 -10.18 -4.27
N PRO A 132 -12.81 -11.34 -3.61
CA PRO A 132 -12.91 -11.43 -2.16
C PRO A 132 -11.80 -10.63 -1.48
N ALA A 133 -12.17 -9.86 -0.45
CA ALA A 133 -11.26 -9.04 0.31
C ALA A 133 -11.19 -9.46 1.78
N HIS A 134 -9.98 -9.67 2.27
CA HIS A 134 -9.69 -10.03 3.65
C HIS A 134 -9.12 -8.85 4.43
N VAL A 135 -9.63 -8.64 5.64
CA VAL A 135 -9.06 -7.67 6.58
C VAL A 135 -8.04 -8.41 7.42
N MET A 136 -6.80 -7.98 7.31
CA MET A 136 -5.69 -8.46 8.11
C MET A 136 -5.22 -7.32 9.01
N ASN A 137 -5.19 -7.54 10.32
CA ASN A 137 -4.70 -6.54 11.27
C ASN A 137 -3.16 -6.59 11.36
N ASP A 138 -2.60 -5.59 12.03
CA ASP A 138 -1.18 -5.58 12.38
C ASP A 138 -1.03 -6.24 13.76
N PRO A 139 -0.46 -7.46 13.84
CA PRO A 139 -0.33 -8.16 15.12
C PRO A 139 0.69 -7.48 16.04
N ALA A 140 0.51 -7.66 17.35
CA ALA A 140 1.47 -7.28 18.39
C ALA A 140 2.73 -8.15 18.33
N GLU A 141 3.81 -7.67 18.95
CA GLU A 141 5.01 -8.48 19.19
C GLU A 141 4.77 -9.56 20.26
N ILE A 142 3.75 -9.38 21.10
CA ILE A 142 3.39 -10.30 22.18
C ILE A 142 2.05 -10.94 21.92
N GLU A 143 1.95 -12.23 22.23
CA GLU A 143 0.68 -12.94 22.31
C GLU A 143 -0.01 -12.69 23.67
N PRO A 144 -1.31 -13.01 23.81
CA PRO A 144 -2.04 -12.88 25.07
C PRO A 144 -1.33 -13.51 26.28
N VAL A 145 -0.58 -14.59 26.09
CA VAL A 145 0.24 -15.23 27.14
C VAL A 145 1.34 -14.32 27.72
N GLY A 146 1.79 -13.33 26.96
CA GLY A 146 2.79 -12.34 27.40
C GLY A 146 2.22 -11.17 28.18
N ILE A 147 0.89 -10.98 28.19
CA ILE A 147 0.22 -9.85 28.83
C ILE A 147 0.52 -9.73 30.33
N PRO A 148 0.57 -10.82 31.14
CA PRO A 148 0.89 -10.69 32.57
C PRO A 148 2.19 -9.93 32.85
N LYS A 149 3.26 -10.15 32.07
CA LYS A 149 4.53 -9.43 32.22
C LYS A 149 4.40 -7.94 31.89
N VAL A 150 3.53 -7.59 30.93
CA VAL A 150 3.25 -6.19 30.61
C VAL A 150 2.49 -5.51 31.75
N LEU A 151 1.57 -6.23 32.38
CA LEU A 151 0.81 -5.72 33.53
C LEU A 151 1.72 -5.48 34.74
N GLU A 152 2.67 -6.39 35.02
CA GLU A 152 3.71 -6.18 36.04
C GLU A 152 4.54 -4.91 35.77
N LEU A 153 4.90 -4.66 34.50
CA LEU A 153 5.62 -3.45 34.10
C LEU A 153 4.80 -2.18 34.36
N ILE A 154 3.48 -2.22 34.18
CA ILE A 154 2.60 -1.07 34.47
C ILE A 154 2.59 -0.78 35.96
N ASP A 155 2.53 -1.79 36.82
CA ASP A 155 2.54 -1.63 38.28
C ASP A 155 3.87 -1.02 38.76
N ILE A 156 4.99 -1.43 38.14
CA ILE A 156 6.32 -0.83 38.37
C ILE A 156 6.30 0.65 37.96
N LYS A 157 5.84 0.98 36.75
CA LYS A 157 5.78 2.36 36.24
C LYS A 157 4.88 3.25 37.09
N GLN A 158 3.76 2.73 37.57
CA GLN A 158 2.87 3.42 38.49
C GLN A 158 3.54 3.74 39.81
N SER A 159 4.29 2.79 40.37
CA SER A 159 5.06 3.00 41.59
C SER A 159 6.13 4.08 41.40
N GLN A 160 6.87 4.03 40.28
CA GLN A 160 7.86 5.05 39.93
C GLN A 160 7.25 6.44 39.74
N LEU A 161 6.08 6.53 39.08
CA LEU A 161 5.35 7.79 38.94
C LEU A 161 4.98 8.39 40.30
N ARG A 162 4.48 7.56 41.23
CA ARG A 162 4.11 8.01 42.59
C ARG A 162 5.32 8.49 43.39
N GLU A 163 6.43 7.77 43.31
CA GLU A 163 7.67 8.10 44.02
C GLU A 163 8.37 9.34 43.46
N ALA A 164 8.57 9.40 42.14
CA ALA A 164 9.31 10.48 41.50
C ALA A 164 8.46 11.72 41.21
N ARG A 165 7.12 11.58 41.24
CA ARG A 165 6.15 12.60 40.79
C ARG A 165 6.47 13.16 39.41
N GLU A 166 7.00 12.30 38.54
CA GLU A 166 7.44 12.63 37.19
C GLU A 166 6.62 11.84 36.17
N LEU A 167 5.85 12.55 35.34
CA LEU A 167 5.09 11.93 34.27
C LEU A 167 5.97 11.83 33.02
N ARG A 168 6.36 10.59 32.69
CA ARG A 168 7.12 10.30 31.48
C ARG A 168 6.16 10.02 30.32
N MET A 169 6.24 10.84 29.30
CA MET A 169 5.38 10.80 28.13
C MET A 169 6.20 10.59 26.87
N VAL A 170 5.63 9.88 25.90
CA VAL A 170 6.23 9.72 24.58
C VAL A 170 5.21 9.95 23.48
N TRP A 171 5.62 10.64 22.42
CA TRP A 171 4.96 10.57 21.12
C TRP A 171 5.96 9.94 20.14
N PHE A 172 5.53 8.94 19.38
CA PHE A 172 6.43 8.18 18.50
C PHE A 172 5.79 7.84 17.16
N GLY A 173 6.57 7.85 16.08
CA GLY A 173 6.16 7.39 14.76
C GLY A 173 6.73 8.24 13.63
N ILE A 174 6.21 8.06 12.42
CA ILE A 174 6.58 8.91 11.28
C ILE A 174 5.90 10.28 11.45
N GLY A 175 6.71 11.33 11.49
CA GLY A 175 6.26 12.68 11.80
C GLY A 175 5.76 13.50 10.62
N ASP A 176 5.81 12.95 9.41
CA ASP A 176 5.41 13.62 8.19
C ASP A 176 4.73 12.67 7.18
N ASN A 177 4.02 13.26 6.22
CA ASN A 177 3.51 12.55 5.04
C ASN A 177 3.58 13.49 3.83
N PRO A 178 3.96 13.00 2.64
CA PRO A 178 4.08 13.84 1.45
C PRO A 178 2.75 14.44 0.95
N HIS A 179 1.61 13.92 1.38
CA HIS A 179 0.29 14.31 0.85
C HIS A 179 -0.69 14.80 1.92
N PHE A 180 -0.42 14.54 3.20
CA PHE A 180 -1.36 14.80 4.27
C PHE A 180 -0.68 15.52 5.43
N ASP A 181 -1.35 16.52 5.98
CA ASP A 181 -0.91 17.16 7.22
C ASP A 181 -1.18 16.18 8.38
N VAL A 182 -0.20 15.34 8.71
CA VAL A 182 -0.24 14.37 9.82
C VAL A 182 1.03 14.45 10.66
N GLY A 183 1.09 13.66 11.73
CA GLY A 183 2.32 13.45 12.49
C GLY A 183 2.59 14.63 13.42
N ILE A 184 3.66 15.40 13.17
CA ILE A 184 3.99 16.58 13.99
C ILE A 184 2.84 17.61 13.94
N GLN A 185 2.17 17.76 12.79
CA GLN A 185 1.02 18.66 12.66
C GLN A 185 -0.13 18.25 13.58
N ASP A 186 -0.43 16.95 13.69
CA ASP A 186 -1.45 16.46 14.60
C ASP A 186 -1.06 16.67 16.07
N LEU A 187 0.21 16.42 16.38
CA LEU A 187 0.75 16.64 17.70
C LEU A 187 0.54 18.08 18.16
N VAL A 188 0.98 19.07 17.37
CA VAL A 188 0.87 20.48 17.76
C VAL A 188 -0.56 21.00 17.72
N ARG A 189 -1.45 20.35 16.95
CA ARG A 189 -2.86 20.73 16.87
C ARG A 189 -3.66 20.26 18.08
N PHE A 190 -3.47 19.01 18.51
CA PHE A 190 -4.34 18.40 19.54
C PHE A 190 -3.69 18.30 20.92
N ALA A 191 -2.37 18.16 21.01
CA ALA A 191 -1.70 17.97 22.29
C ALA A 191 -1.70 19.19 23.23
N PRO A 192 -1.61 20.47 22.79
CA PRO A 192 -1.39 21.58 23.72
C PRO A 192 -2.42 21.68 24.85
N GLN A 193 -3.70 21.47 24.56
CA GLN A 193 -4.73 21.54 25.60
C GLN A 193 -4.60 20.40 26.61
N ALA A 194 -4.39 19.17 26.14
CA ALA A 194 -4.19 18.00 26.99
C ALA A 194 -2.93 18.15 27.87
N LEU A 195 -1.82 18.59 27.27
CA LEU A 195 -0.56 18.78 27.99
C LEU A 195 -0.64 19.89 29.04
N ARG A 196 -1.40 20.97 28.80
CA ARG A 196 -1.66 22.00 29.84
C ARG A 196 -2.40 21.42 31.04
N LYS A 197 -3.43 20.61 30.80
CA LYS A 197 -4.21 19.96 31.86
C LYS A 197 -3.34 18.99 32.67
N LEU A 198 -2.59 18.12 31.97
CA LEU A 198 -1.66 17.19 32.62
C LEU A 198 -0.59 17.93 33.45
N LYS A 199 -0.09 19.07 32.97
CA LYS A 199 0.93 19.87 33.67
C LYS A 199 0.42 20.46 35.00
N VAL A 200 -0.88 20.68 35.14
CA VAL A 200 -1.48 21.13 36.41
C VAL A 200 -1.39 20.03 37.46
N ALA A 201 -1.71 18.79 37.10
CA ALA A 201 -1.64 17.64 38.00
C ALA A 201 -0.20 17.14 38.23
N PHE A 202 0.61 17.15 37.17
CA PHE A 202 2.00 16.68 37.17
C PHE A 202 2.93 17.82 36.72
N PRO A 203 3.47 18.65 37.64
CA PRO A 203 4.34 19.76 37.27
C PRO A 203 5.63 19.35 36.55
N ASN A 204 6.11 18.12 36.80
CA ASN A 204 7.27 17.55 36.15
C ASN A 204 6.86 16.56 35.04
N ILE A 205 6.69 17.06 33.82
CA ILE A 205 6.45 16.25 32.62
C ILE A 205 7.74 16.16 31.80
N LYS A 206 8.14 14.93 31.49
CA LYS A 206 9.18 14.64 30.48
C LYS A 206 8.52 14.09 29.24
N LEU A 207 8.44 14.90 28.18
CA LEU A 207 7.93 14.48 26.88
C LEU A 207 9.09 14.17 25.93
N THR A 208 9.16 12.95 25.41
CA THR A 208 10.09 12.59 24.32
C THR A 208 9.33 12.44 23.00
N LEU A 209 9.83 13.07 21.95
CA LEU A 209 9.31 12.97 20.59
C LEU A 209 10.24 12.09 19.74
N LEU A 210 9.81 10.89 19.39
CA LEU A 210 10.58 9.93 18.60
C LEU A 210 10.09 9.89 17.15
N THR A 211 10.88 10.39 16.20
CA THR A 211 10.45 10.52 14.79
C THR A 211 11.55 10.34 13.76
N ASN A 212 11.16 10.15 12.50
CA ASN A 212 12.09 10.10 11.36
C ASN A 212 12.74 11.47 11.09
N LYS A 213 13.99 11.44 10.60
CA LYS A 213 14.78 12.64 10.28
C LYS A 213 14.09 13.58 9.28
N ARG A 214 13.41 13.03 8.28
CA ARG A 214 12.74 13.81 7.21
C ARG A 214 11.65 14.75 7.76
N ALA A 215 10.99 14.36 8.86
CA ALA A 215 9.96 15.17 9.49
C ALA A 215 10.50 16.40 10.25
N LEU A 216 11.80 16.45 10.55
CA LEU A 216 12.42 17.50 11.36
C LEU A 216 12.91 18.68 10.52
N THR A 217 11.99 19.29 9.78
CA THR A 217 12.27 20.53 9.02
C THR A 217 12.28 21.76 9.95
N THR A 218 12.76 22.89 9.45
CA THR A 218 12.74 24.17 10.18
C THR A 218 11.31 24.53 10.63
N GLU A 219 10.34 24.36 9.74
CA GLU A 219 8.93 24.63 10.00
C GLU A 219 8.38 23.70 11.10
N ALA A 220 8.76 22.42 11.08
CA ALA A 220 8.38 21.47 12.12
C ALA A 220 8.94 21.88 13.49
N TYR A 221 10.18 22.34 13.57
CA TYR A 221 10.74 22.87 14.82
C TYR A 221 9.99 24.10 15.32
N GLU A 222 9.61 25.03 14.45
CA GLU A 222 8.81 26.20 14.83
C GLU A 222 7.41 25.80 15.35
N LEU A 223 6.79 24.79 14.75
CA LEU A 223 5.53 24.25 15.23
C LEU A 223 5.66 23.63 16.62
N LEU A 224 6.70 22.84 16.85
CA LEU A 224 6.92 22.15 18.12
C LEU A 224 7.13 23.12 19.30
N LYS A 225 7.64 24.34 19.06
CA LYS A 225 7.73 25.40 20.09
C LYS A 225 6.38 25.76 20.72
N ARG A 226 5.27 25.42 20.08
CA ARG A 226 3.89 25.65 20.59
C ARG A 226 3.49 24.67 21.69
N LEU A 227 4.25 23.60 21.92
CA LEU A 227 3.97 22.65 22.98
C LEU A 227 4.22 23.30 24.37
N PRO A 228 3.29 23.14 25.34
CA PRO A 228 3.34 23.86 26.62
C PRO A 228 4.27 23.23 27.68
N VAL A 229 5.02 22.20 27.29
CA VAL A 229 5.92 21.41 28.15
C VAL A 229 7.29 21.31 27.50
N LYS A 230 8.32 21.08 28.32
CA LYS A 230 9.65 20.76 27.79
C LYS A 230 9.61 19.40 27.10
N TYR A 231 10.29 19.30 25.97
CA TYR A 231 10.40 18.05 25.23
C TYR A 231 11.83 17.83 24.73
N SER A 232 12.19 16.56 24.56
CA SER A 232 13.35 16.12 23.79
C SER A 232 12.89 15.55 22.45
N VAL A 233 13.78 15.58 21.45
CA VAL A 233 13.54 14.96 20.14
C VAL A 233 14.60 13.90 19.91
N GLU A 234 14.16 12.70 19.54
CA GLU A 234 15.02 11.59 19.19
C GLU A 234 14.70 11.07 17.78
N LEU A 235 15.75 10.62 17.09
CA LEU A 235 15.58 9.92 15.81
C LEU A 235 15.07 8.52 16.04
N TRP A 236 14.06 8.14 15.25
CA TRP A 236 13.42 6.83 15.32
C TRP A 236 14.39 5.71 14.95
N SER A 237 14.46 4.72 15.83
CA SER A 237 14.93 3.36 15.56
C SER A 237 14.02 2.41 16.35
N GLU A 238 13.99 1.13 15.97
CA GLU A 238 13.21 0.13 16.70
C GLU A 238 13.66 -0.01 18.16
N GLU A 239 14.97 -0.02 18.39
CA GLU A 239 15.56 -0.15 19.73
C GLU A 239 15.15 1.02 20.62
N LYS A 240 15.17 2.24 20.06
CA LYS A 240 14.75 3.45 20.76
C LYS A 240 13.24 3.48 21.01
N GLU A 241 12.44 3.04 20.05
CA GLU A 241 10.98 2.92 20.24
C GLU A 241 10.67 2.01 21.42
N LYS A 242 11.28 0.82 21.44
CA LYS A 242 11.12 -0.15 22.53
C LYS A 242 11.61 0.40 23.87
N ALA A 243 12.80 1.01 23.90
CA ALA A 243 13.38 1.57 25.12
C ALA A 243 12.53 2.71 25.69
N LEU A 244 12.13 3.67 24.85
CA LEU A 244 11.34 4.82 25.28
C LEU A 244 9.93 4.43 25.70
N LEU A 245 9.29 3.49 25.01
CA LEU A 245 7.97 3.00 25.42
C LEU A 245 8.05 2.17 26.70
N SER A 246 9.12 1.38 26.88
CA SER A 246 9.34 0.63 28.13
C SER A 246 9.60 1.54 29.33
N ASP A 247 10.03 2.79 29.12
CA ASP A 247 10.21 3.80 30.17
C ASP A 247 8.98 4.71 30.36
N ALA A 248 8.24 5.00 29.29
CA ALA A 248 7.13 5.94 29.33
C ALA A 248 5.91 5.39 30.09
N SER A 249 5.29 6.25 30.91
CA SER A 249 4.01 5.96 31.56
C SER A 249 2.84 6.16 30.61
N VAL A 250 2.94 7.15 29.70
CA VAL A 250 1.87 7.52 28.77
C VAL A 250 2.40 7.71 27.34
N ALA A 251 1.76 7.07 26.37
CA ALA A 251 1.91 7.36 24.95
C ALA A 251 0.82 8.33 24.48
N LEU A 252 1.24 9.43 23.87
CA LEU A 252 0.36 10.46 23.33
C LEU A 252 0.11 10.19 21.84
N LEU A 253 -1.13 9.86 21.46
CA LEU A 253 -1.50 9.46 20.09
C LEU A 253 -2.59 10.38 19.51
N PRO A 254 -2.21 11.59 19.04
CA PRO A 254 -3.13 12.51 18.38
C PRO A 254 -3.41 12.04 16.95
N VAL A 255 -4.67 12.12 16.53
CA VAL A 255 -5.14 11.71 15.20
C VAL A 255 -6.14 12.73 14.67
N ASN A 256 -5.98 13.19 13.44
CA ASN A 256 -6.97 14.04 12.77
C ASN A 256 -8.02 13.26 11.96
N TYR A 257 -9.04 14.00 11.49
CA TYR A 257 -10.13 13.47 10.68
C TYR A 257 -9.91 13.73 9.17
N GLN A 258 -9.01 12.98 8.54
CA GLN A 258 -8.81 12.98 7.08
C GLN A 258 -8.81 11.56 6.51
N SER A 259 -9.03 11.39 5.20
CA SER A 259 -9.13 10.09 4.53
C SER A 259 -8.02 9.13 4.95
N PHE A 260 -6.76 9.58 4.87
CA PHE A 260 -5.59 8.81 5.27
C PHE A 260 -5.58 8.34 6.73
N SER A 261 -6.06 9.17 7.66
CA SER A 261 -6.00 8.89 9.11
C SER A 261 -7.17 8.03 9.58
N LYS A 262 -8.34 8.14 8.94
CA LYS A 262 -9.57 7.45 9.37
C LYS A 262 -9.49 5.93 9.26
N VAL A 263 -8.56 5.45 8.43
CA VAL A 263 -8.45 4.04 8.02
C VAL A 263 -7.24 3.31 8.61
N LYS A 264 -6.43 3.99 9.42
CA LYS A 264 -5.19 3.43 9.96
C LYS A 264 -5.45 2.26 10.88
N SER A 265 -4.50 1.34 10.94
CA SER A 265 -4.52 0.23 11.88
C SER A 265 -4.36 0.72 13.32
N LEU A 266 -4.61 -0.19 14.27
CA LEU A 266 -4.49 0.08 15.70
C LEU A 266 -3.05 -0.07 16.21
N ASN A 267 -2.08 -0.26 15.31
CA ASN A 267 -0.73 -0.71 15.65
C ASN A 267 0.00 0.20 16.65
N ARG A 268 -0.07 1.53 16.52
CA ARG A 268 0.61 2.45 17.45
C ARG A 268 0.04 2.36 18.86
N ALA A 269 -1.28 2.23 19.00
CA ALA A 269 -1.89 2.05 20.30
C ALA A 269 -1.52 0.69 20.90
N ILE A 270 -1.60 -0.38 20.10
CA ILE A 270 -1.20 -1.73 20.51
C ILE A 270 0.27 -1.74 20.94
N THR A 271 1.19 -1.22 20.13
CA THR A 271 2.64 -1.13 20.44
C THR A 271 2.90 -0.35 21.74
N ALA A 272 2.15 0.72 22.02
CA ALA A 272 2.29 1.44 23.28
C ALA A 272 1.84 0.60 24.48
N LEU A 273 0.67 -0.03 24.36
CA LEU A 273 0.11 -0.88 25.41
C LEU A 273 1.00 -2.11 25.68
N THR A 274 1.54 -2.75 24.64
CA THR A 274 2.43 -3.92 24.77
C THR A 274 3.75 -3.61 25.46
N ASN A 275 4.13 -2.34 25.53
CA ASN A 275 5.30 -1.85 26.27
C ASN A 275 4.91 -1.21 27.62
N GLY A 276 3.68 -1.42 28.07
CA GLY A 276 3.19 -0.99 29.39
C GLY A 276 2.96 0.52 29.50
N ALA A 277 2.78 1.24 28.39
CA ALA A 277 2.37 2.64 28.43
C ALA A 277 0.84 2.73 28.34
N GLN A 278 0.23 3.61 29.14
CA GLN A 278 -1.17 4.00 28.93
C GLN A 278 -1.28 4.82 27.65
N VAL A 279 -2.40 4.75 26.94
CA VAL A 279 -2.59 5.50 25.69
C VAL A 279 -3.54 6.66 25.92
N LEU A 280 -3.08 7.88 25.62
CA LEU A 280 -3.93 9.06 25.51
C LEU A 280 -4.13 9.38 24.02
N SER A 281 -5.29 9.03 23.49
CA SER A 281 -5.67 9.35 22.11
C SER A 281 -6.44 10.67 22.04
N LEU A 282 -6.00 11.57 21.16
CA LEU A 282 -6.60 12.90 21.00
C LEU A 282 -7.14 13.11 19.59
N GLY A 283 -8.21 13.88 19.47
CA GLY A 283 -8.84 14.20 18.18
C GLY A 283 -9.82 13.13 17.72
N PHE A 284 -9.65 12.67 16.47
CA PHE A 284 -10.53 11.69 15.85
C PHE A 284 -10.46 10.33 16.57
N ASP A 285 -11.61 9.66 16.68
CA ASP A 285 -11.73 8.36 17.34
C ASP A 285 -11.31 7.17 16.47
N LEU A 286 -10.04 7.16 16.10
CA LEU A 286 -9.44 6.04 15.39
C LEU A 286 -9.43 4.77 16.24
N TYR A 287 -9.10 4.91 17.53
CA TYR A 287 -8.89 3.80 18.46
C TYR A 287 -10.14 3.45 19.27
N ALA A 288 -11.33 3.83 18.82
CA ALA A 288 -12.61 3.44 19.43
C ALA A 288 -12.70 1.94 19.78
N PRO A 289 -12.19 0.99 18.96
CA PRO A 289 -12.21 -0.43 19.32
C PRO A 289 -11.44 -0.81 20.59
N LEU A 290 -10.54 0.06 21.07
CA LEU A 290 -9.77 -0.09 22.30
C LEU A 290 -10.26 0.84 23.42
N GLY A 291 -11.38 1.55 23.23
CA GLY A 291 -11.83 2.67 24.06
C GLY A 291 -11.98 2.36 25.56
N GLU A 292 -12.27 1.11 25.90
CA GLU A 292 -12.41 0.65 27.29
C GLU A 292 -11.06 0.52 28.02
N ILE A 293 -9.94 0.42 27.29
CA ILE A 293 -8.59 0.24 27.85
C ILE A 293 -7.65 1.42 27.54
N ILE A 294 -8.14 2.49 26.91
CA ILE A 294 -7.37 3.69 26.59
C ILE A 294 -8.12 4.95 27.04
N TYR A 295 -7.45 6.10 27.00
CA TYR A 295 -8.01 7.39 27.39
C TYR A 295 -8.22 8.28 26.18
N ARG A 296 -9.33 9.01 26.21
CA ARG A 296 -9.62 10.14 25.30
C ARG A 296 -9.65 11.47 26.04
N CYS A 297 -9.93 11.44 27.34
CA CYS A 297 -10.03 12.59 28.21
C CYS A 297 -8.77 12.69 29.09
N PRO A 298 -8.01 13.80 29.04
CA PRO A 298 -6.87 14.00 29.93
C PRO A 298 -7.26 14.00 31.41
N GLU A 299 -8.44 14.48 31.76
CA GLU A 299 -8.93 14.50 33.14
C GLU A 299 -9.15 13.09 33.70
N GLU A 300 -9.79 12.21 32.94
CA GLU A 300 -9.96 10.80 33.33
C GLU A 300 -8.60 10.11 33.49
N LEU A 301 -7.65 10.41 32.61
CA LEU A 301 -6.29 9.88 32.74
C LEU A 301 -5.61 10.38 34.03
N VAL A 302 -5.78 11.66 34.38
CA VAL A 302 -5.21 12.21 35.63
C VAL A 302 -5.80 11.50 36.84
N GLU A 303 -7.12 11.37 36.90
CA GLU A 303 -7.83 10.70 37.99
C GLU A 303 -7.35 9.25 38.18
N ASP A 304 -7.23 8.50 37.08
CA ASP A 304 -6.81 7.09 37.13
C ASP A 304 -5.31 6.93 37.43
N LEU A 305 -4.47 7.87 37.00
CA LEU A 305 -3.04 7.93 37.37
C LEU A 305 -2.85 8.22 38.86
N GLU A 306 -3.67 9.09 39.46
CA GLU A 306 -3.59 9.42 40.89
C GLU A 306 -4.20 8.32 41.78
N SER A 307 -5.32 7.73 41.36
CA SER A 307 -6.05 6.70 42.11
C SER A 307 -5.56 5.26 41.86
N SER A 308 -4.60 5.06 40.95
CA SER A 308 -4.07 3.74 40.55
C SER A 308 -5.14 2.79 39.99
N SER A 309 -6.15 3.34 39.31
CA SER A 309 -7.29 2.62 38.75
C SER A 309 -7.23 2.52 37.22
N LEU A 310 -6.01 2.42 36.68
CA LEU A 310 -5.78 2.52 35.24
C LEU A 310 -6.64 1.56 34.41
N ARG A 311 -7.14 2.06 33.28
CA ARG A 311 -7.88 1.29 32.28
C ARG A 311 -7.09 0.10 31.74
N PHE A 312 -5.82 0.28 31.37
CA PHE A 312 -4.95 -0.85 31.02
C PHE A 312 -4.18 -1.30 32.26
N SER A 313 -4.74 -2.29 32.97
CA SER A 313 -4.22 -2.80 34.24
C SER A 313 -4.66 -4.25 34.49
N SER A 314 -4.12 -4.85 35.55
CA SER A 314 -4.47 -6.19 36.01
C SER A 314 -5.96 -6.36 36.34
N ALA A 315 -6.64 -5.29 36.79
CA ALA A 315 -8.07 -5.29 37.04
C ALA A 315 -8.90 -5.61 35.78
N ASN A 316 -8.38 -5.28 34.59
CA ASN A 316 -9.06 -5.45 33.32
C ASN A 316 -8.47 -6.58 32.45
N VAL A 317 -7.71 -7.51 33.03
CA VAL A 317 -6.97 -8.56 32.28
C VAL A 317 -7.86 -9.38 31.33
N SER A 318 -9.09 -9.72 31.74
CA SER A 318 -10.00 -10.49 30.89
C SER A 318 -10.43 -9.71 29.64
N LEU A 319 -10.69 -8.41 29.79
CA LEU A 319 -11.04 -7.53 28.69
C LEU A 319 -9.84 -7.32 27.77
N ILE A 320 -8.66 -7.08 28.35
CA ILE A 320 -7.40 -6.92 27.62
C ILE A 320 -7.13 -8.15 26.74
N ASN A 321 -7.18 -9.35 27.30
CA ASN A 321 -6.96 -10.59 26.55
C ASN A 321 -7.96 -10.75 25.40
N LYS A 322 -9.24 -10.42 25.62
CA LYS A 322 -10.26 -10.45 24.57
C LYS A 322 -9.95 -9.46 23.44
N LEU A 323 -9.58 -8.23 23.76
CA LEU A 323 -9.27 -7.20 22.76
C LEU A 323 -7.99 -7.55 21.99
N PHE A 324 -6.95 -8.04 22.67
CA PHE A 324 -5.69 -8.45 22.03
C PHE A 324 -5.88 -9.68 21.13
N ALA A 325 -6.61 -10.69 21.59
CA ALA A 325 -6.96 -11.83 20.74
C ALA A 325 -7.69 -11.38 19.47
N LYS A 326 -8.57 -10.37 19.57
CA LYS A 326 -9.35 -9.88 18.44
C LYS A 326 -8.58 -8.98 17.46
N PHE A 327 -7.67 -8.15 17.95
CA PHE A 327 -7.08 -7.06 17.16
C PHE A 327 -5.56 -7.14 17.00
N ALA A 328 -4.89 -8.05 17.71
CA ALA A 328 -3.44 -8.03 17.85
C ALA A 328 -2.77 -9.43 17.86
N SER A 329 -3.50 -10.54 17.83
CA SER A 329 -2.90 -11.88 17.93
C SER A 329 -2.34 -12.33 16.58
N ALA A 330 -1.04 -12.62 16.52
CA ALA A 330 -0.39 -13.13 15.32
C ALA A 330 -0.89 -14.53 14.96
N VAL A 331 -1.25 -15.35 15.96
CA VAL A 331 -1.88 -16.65 15.75
C VAL A 331 -3.20 -16.49 14.98
N ASN A 332 -4.13 -15.69 15.50
CA ASN A 332 -5.44 -15.53 14.89
C ASN A 332 -5.35 -14.92 13.48
N GLU A 333 -4.43 -13.99 13.25
CA GLU A 333 -4.19 -13.40 11.93
C GLU A 333 -3.60 -14.43 10.94
N ALA A 334 -2.66 -15.27 11.38
CA ALA A 334 -2.12 -16.36 10.55
C ALA A 334 -3.20 -17.37 10.17
N ASP A 335 -4.00 -17.83 11.14
CA ASP A 335 -5.08 -18.78 10.95
C ASP A 335 -6.12 -18.22 9.98
N SER A 336 -6.53 -16.96 10.20
CA SER A 336 -7.52 -16.28 9.36
C SER A 336 -7.04 -16.08 7.94
N LEU A 337 -5.77 -15.71 7.74
CA LEU A 337 -5.17 -15.56 6.42
C LEU A 337 -5.09 -16.90 5.69
N VAL A 338 -4.63 -17.96 6.34
CA VAL A 338 -4.53 -19.30 5.73
C VAL A 338 -5.91 -19.83 5.35
N ASN A 339 -6.89 -19.68 6.24
CA ASN A 339 -8.26 -20.10 5.96
C ASN A 339 -8.84 -19.32 4.79
N PHE A 340 -8.66 -18.00 4.76
CA PHE A 340 -9.07 -17.16 3.64
C PHE A 340 -8.45 -17.63 2.31
N LEU A 341 -7.13 -17.77 2.26
CA LEU A 341 -6.42 -18.17 1.03
C LEU A 341 -6.86 -19.55 0.52
N LYS A 342 -7.17 -20.49 1.42
CA LYS A 342 -7.70 -21.82 1.07
C LYS A 342 -9.10 -21.79 0.45
N THR A 343 -9.87 -20.73 0.68
CA THR A 343 -11.21 -20.58 0.08
C THR A 343 -11.17 -20.05 -1.36
N LEU A 344 -10.01 -19.53 -1.80
CA LEU A 344 -9.89 -18.89 -3.09
C LEU A 344 -9.83 -19.93 -4.22
N THR A 345 -10.46 -19.59 -5.33
CA THR A 345 -10.36 -20.39 -6.56
C THR A 345 -9.10 -19.96 -7.30
N VAL A 346 -8.24 -20.94 -7.59
CA VAL A 346 -7.05 -20.72 -8.40
C VAL A 346 -7.49 -20.41 -9.83
N PRO A 347 -6.98 -19.33 -10.46
CA PRO A 347 -7.24 -19.05 -11.86
C PRO A 347 -6.81 -20.22 -12.74
N ASN A 348 -7.61 -20.51 -13.78
CA ASN A 348 -7.16 -21.45 -14.81
C ASN A 348 -5.90 -20.88 -15.48
N GLU A 349 -4.89 -21.74 -15.68
CA GLU A 349 -3.73 -21.38 -16.48
C GLU A 349 -4.24 -20.92 -17.85
N LYS A 350 -3.90 -19.68 -18.23
CA LYS A 350 -4.34 -19.14 -19.51
C LYS A 350 -3.44 -19.72 -20.59
N ASP A 351 -4.04 -20.05 -21.72
CA ASP A 351 -3.28 -20.46 -22.90
C ASP A 351 -2.25 -19.38 -23.24
N LYS A 352 -0.98 -19.76 -23.43
CA LYS A 352 0.15 -18.80 -23.57
C LYS A 352 0.13 -18.04 -24.90
N ASN A 353 -0.89 -18.27 -25.71
CA ASN A 353 -1.04 -17.78 -27.08
C ASN A 353 -1.68 -16.37 -27.20
N TYR A 354 -1.63 -15.54 -26.15
CA TYR A 354 -2.09 -14.15 -26.22
C TYR A 354 -0.95 -13.16 -26.43
N VAL A 355 -1.22 -12.11 -27.21
CA VAL A 355 -0.31 -10.97 -27.36
C VAL A 355 -0.36 -10.09 -26.12
N LYS A 356 0.80 -9.80 -25.53
CA LYS A 356 0.93 -9.01 -24.31
C LYS A 356 1.23 -7.56 -24.66
N LEU A 357 0.31 -6.65 -24.37
CA LEU A 357 0.38 -5.24 -24.77
C LEU A 357 0.34 -4.33 -23.55
N VAL A 358 1.25 -3.37 -23.45
CA VAL A 358 1.20 -2.33 -22.42
C VAL A 358 1.16 -0.96 -23.07
N LYS A 359 0.09 -0.19 -22.82
CA LYS A 359 -0.01 1.20 -23.28
C LYS A 359 0.78 2.10 -22.33
N LEU A 360 1.87 2.66 -22.83
CA LEU A 360 2.65 3.67 -22.13
C LEU A 360 2.00 5.05 -22.29
N GLY A 361 2.20 5.91 -21.29
CA GLY A 361 1.80 7.33 -21.38
C GLY A 361 2.69 8.13 -22.31
N SER A 362 2.48 9.46 -22.32
CA SER A 362 3.26 10.42 -23.12
C SER A 362 4.74 10.53 -22.72
N ASN A 363 5.16 9.86 -21.64
CA ASN A 363 6.53 9.81 -21.16
C ASN A 363 6.98 8.36 -20.96
N LEU A 364 8.22 8.06 -21.37
CA LEU A 364 8.81 6.74 -21.18
C LEU A 364 9.24 6.55 -19.71
N ASP A 365 8.49 5.74 -18.95
CA ASP A 365 8.96 5.15 -17.70
C ASP A 365 9.94 4.01 -18.05
N LYS A 366 11.23 4.24 -17.81
CA LYS A 366 12.30 3.29 -18.12
C LYS A 366 12.17 2.00 -17.32
N ASN A 367 11.73 2.07 -16.06
CA ASN A 367 11.62 0.89 -15.21
C ASN A 367 10.47 0.00 -15.71
N LEU A 368 9.31 0.61 -16.00
CA LEU A 368 8.19 -0.11 -16.60
C LEU A 368 8.57 -0.71 -17.97
N TYR A 369 9.20 0.09 -18.84
CA TYR A 369 9.61 -0.36 -20.17
C TYR A 369 10.60 -1.54 -20.10
N ASN A 370 11.64 -1.44 -19.26
CA ASN A 370 12.61 -2.52 -19.10
C ASN A 370 11.97 -3.77 -18.49
N PHE A 371 11.03 -3.59 -17.56
CA PHE A 371 10.30 -4.70 -16.94
C PHE A 371 9.37 -5.40 -17.95
N ALA A 372 8.62 -4.63 -18.74
CA ALA A 372 7.80 -5.12 -19.84
C ALA A 372 8.65 -5.95 -20.82
N ALA A 373 9.85 -5.46 -21.13
CA ALA A 373 10.79 -6.16 -22.00
C ALA A 373 11.25 -7.51 -21.48
N LYS A 374 11.44 -7.66 -20.17
CA LYS A 374 11.79 -8.94 -19.53
C LYS A 374 10.72 -10.02 -19.70
N TYR A 375 9.49 -9.66 -20.06
CA TYR A 375 8.35 -10.60 -20.19
C TYR A 375 7.74 -10.60 -21.60
N ASN A 376 8.47 -10.07 -22.58
CA ASN A 376 8.04 -9.94 -23.97
C ASN A 376 6.71 -9.17 -24.14
N TRP A 377 6.46 -8.17 -23.29
CA TRP A 377 5.34 -7.25 -23.50
C TRP A 377 5.70 -6.23 -24.57
N VAL A 378 4.83 -6.06 -25.55
CA VAL A 378 4.94 -5.01 -26.55
C VAL A 378 4.45 -3.70 -25.94
N CYS A 379 5.34 -2.71 -25.85
CA CYS A 379 4.99 -1.39 -25.36
C CYS A 379 4.34 -0.58 -26.49
N ILE A 380 3.10 -0.14 -26.31
CA ILE A 380 2.42 0.77 -27.24
C ILE A 380 2.55 2.18 -26.72
N SER A 381 2.98 3.12 -27.56
CA SER A 381 3.23 4.50 -27.12
C SER A 381 2.94 5.49 -28.24
N PRO A 382 2.70 6.78 -27.92
CA PRO A 382 2.74 7.83 -28.92
C PRO A 382 4.10 7.86 -29.66
N PRO A 383 4.09 8.23 -30.94
CA PRO A 383 5.26 8.17 -31.85
C PRO A 383 6.48 8.98 -31.42
N ALA A 384 6.29 10.05 -30.63
CA ALA A 384 7.39 10.81 -30.04
C ALA A 384 8.37 9.94 -29.23
N LEU A 385 7.92 8.78 -28.74
CA LEU A 385 8.72 7.84 -27.96
C LEU A 385 9.23 6.63 -28.76
N ALA A 386 8.58 6.23 -29.87
CA ALA A 386 9.01 5.10 -30.70
C ALA A 386 10.45 5.23 -31.22
N LYS A 387 10.88 6.45 -31.53
CA LYS A 387 12.26 6.72 -32.00
C LYS A 387 13.33 6.50 -30.93
N ARG A 388 12.94 6.25 -29.67
CA ARG A 388 13.84 6.22 -28.50
C ARG A 388 14.02 4.83 -27.89
N ALA A 389 13.26 3.79 -28.30
CA ALA A 389 13.37 2.47 -27.69
C ALA A 389 12.99 1.30 -28.62
N ASN A 390 13.65 0.15 -28.43
CA ASN A 390 13.60 -1.01 -29.33
C ASN A 390 12.31 -1.86 -29.26
N GLN A 391 11.53 -1.75 -28.19
CA GLN A 391 10.29 -2.52 -27.98
C GLN A 391 9.02 -1.65 -27.98
N ILE A 392 9.05 -0.51 -28.67
CA ILE A 392 7.89 0.35 -28.82
C ILE A 392 7.22 0.14 -30.19
N LEU A 393 5.90 -0.06 -30.14
CA LEU A 393 4.97 0.07 -31.25
C LEU A 393 4.27 1.44 -31.14
N SER A 394 4.31 2.22 -32.21
CA SER A 394 3.57 3.48 -32.31
C SER A 394 2.72 3.50 -33.56
N ILE A 395 1.55 4.12 -33.50
CA ILE A 395 0.64 4.23 -34.64
C ILE A 395 0.28 5.70 -34.82
N GLU A 396 0.54 6.21 -36.02
CA GLU A 396 0.25 7.59 -36.44
C GLU A 396 -0.82 7.61 -37.52
N LEU A 397 -1.76 8.55 -37.40
CA LEU A 397 -2.59 8.99 -38.51
C LEU A 397 -1.82 10.09 -39.26
N TYR A 398 -1.64 9.93 -40.56
CA TYR A 398 -0.99 10.91 -41.43
C TYR A 398 -2.00 11.75 -42.19
N GLU A 399 -1.52 12.84 -42.81
CA GLU A 399 -2.31 13.82 -43.57
C GLU A 399 -3.13 13.21 -44.73
N ASP A 400 -2.84 11.98 -45.14
CA ASP A 400 -3.55 11.26 -46.19
C ASP A 400 -4.70 10.36 -45.68
N ASP A 401 -5.15 10.58 -44.44
CA ASP A 401 -6.12 9.76 -43.71
C ASP A 401 -5.70 8.29 -43.53
N LYS A 402 -4.39 8.01 -43.64
CA LYS A 402 -3.85 6.65 -43.47
C LYS A 402 -3.14 6.48 -42.15
N PHE A 403 -3.26 5.27 -41.60
CA PHE A 403 -2.56 4.87 -40.40
C PHE A 403 -1.23 4.18 -40.74
N TYR A 404 -0.18 4.58 -40.03
CA TYR A 404 1.17 4.07 -40.15
C TYR A 404 1.65 3.54 -38.80
N ALA A 405 2.07 2.28 -38.78
CA ALA A 405 2.70 1.68 -37.61
C ALA A 405 4.22 1.78 -37.69
N PHE A 406 4.83 2.36 -36.66
CA PHE A 406 6.27 2.38 -36.41
C PHE A 406 6.64 1.34 -35.38
N MET A 407 7.64 0.51 -35.68
CA MET A 407 8.07 -0.57 -34.79
C MET A 407 9.56 -0.52 -34.54
N GLY A 408 9.93 -0.56 -33.26
CA GLY A 408 11.30 -0.89 -32.87
C GLY A 408 11.68 -2.31 -33.30
N LYS A 409 12.98 -2.55 -33.56
CA LYS A 409 13.52 -3.85 -34.02
C LYS A 409 13.14 -5.04 -33.11
N GLY A 410 12.99 -4.81 -31.80
CA GLY A 410 12.61 -5.84 -30.82
C GLY A 410 11.13 -6.23 -30.86
N VAL A 411 10.25 -5.29 -31.23
CA VAL A 411 8.81 -5.59 -31.43
C VAL A 411 8.62 -6.55 -32.59
N LYS A 412 9.32 -6.31 -33.71
CA LYS A 412 9.23 -7.15 -34.90
C LYS A 412 9.57 -8.61 -34.59
N LYS A 413 10.64 -8.86 -33.84
CA LYS A 413 11.02 -10.21 -33.41
C LYS A 413 9.93 -10.84 -32.54
N THR A 414 9.44 -10.12 -31.54
CA THR A 414 8.40 -10.60 -30.61
C THR A 414 7.11 -10.99 -31.33
N LEU A 415 6.66 -10.16 -32.27
CA LEU A 415 5.46 -10.44 -33.06
C LEU A 415 5.64 -11.62 -34.02
N ILE A 416 6.83 -11.79 -34.62
CA ILE A 416 7.17 -12.95 -35.44
C ILE A 416 7.20 -14.24 -34.58
N ASP A 417 7.80 -14.17 -33.40
CA ASP A 417 7.85 -15.32 -32.48
C ASP A 417 6.44 -15.75 -32.03
N ILE A 418 5.55 -14.79 -31.78
CA ILE A 418 4.12 -15.04 -31.51
C ILE A 418 3.43 -15.68 -32.72
N GLN A 419 3.66 -15.15 -33.93
CA GLN A 419 3.08 -15.67 -35.17
C GLN A 419 3.53 -17.10 -35.46
N ASN A 420 4.78 -17.45 -35.13
CA ASN A 420 5.33 -18.78 -35.35
C ASN A 420 4.88 -19.80 -34.28
N ASN A 421 4.52 -19.35 -33.08
CA ASN A 421 4.14 -20.22 -31.95
C ASN A 421 2.63 -20.40 -31.79
N SER A 422 1.80 -19.61 -32.48
CA SER A 422 0.35 -19.72 -32.43
C SER A 422 -0.20 -20.32 -33.73
N GLU A 423 -1.08 -21.32 -33.63
CA GLU A 423 -1.82 -21.85 -34.80
C GLU A 423 -2.80 -20.81 -35.39
N THR A 424 -3.02 -19.69 -34.67
CA THR A 424 -3.79 -18.53 -35.13
C THR A 424 -2.97 -17.62 -36.02
N GLN A 425 -3.45 -17.43 -37.26
CA GLN A 425 -2.98 -16.39 -38.16
C GLN A 425 -3.06 -15.01 -37.47
N VAL A 426 -1.90 -14.47 -37.07
CA VAL A 426 -1.74 -13.02 -37.05
C VAL A 426 -2.05 -12.58 -38.48
N ILE A 427 -3.06 -11.73 -38.68
CA ILE A 427 -3.35 -11.16 -40.00
C ILE A 427 -2.11 -10.33 -40.38
N SER A 428 -1.20 -10.98 -41.10
CA SER A 428 0.08 -10.40 -41.46
C SER A 428 -0.16 -9.42 -42.60
N ILE A 429 -0.56 -8.20 -42.28
CA ILE A 429 -0.22 -7.09 -43.18
C ILE A 429 1.31 -7.07 -43.21
N PRO A 430 1.98 -7.16 -44.36
CA PRO A 430 3.43 -7.33 -44.44
C PRO A 430 4.14 -6.22 -43.67
N ILE A 431 4.70 -6.56 -42.51
CA ILE A 431 5.18 -5.61 -41.52
C ILE A 431 6.54 -5.02 -41.97
N GLN A 432 6.50 -3.96 -42.78
CA GLN A 432 7.64 -3.09 -43.10
C GLN A 432 7.78 -1.98 -42.04
N GLU A 433 8.95 -1.32 -41.94
CA GLU A 433 9.24 -0.26 -40.95
C GLU A 433 8.18 0.86 -40.91
N ILE A 434 7.41 0.99 -42.00
CA ILE A 434 6.20 1.76 -42.15
C ILE A 434 5.21 0.84 -42.88
N THR A 435 4.19 0.34 -42.18
CA THR A 435 3.16 -0.52 -42.80
C THR A 435 1.87 0.26 -42.95
N LYS A 436 1.38 0.37 -44.18
CA LYS A 436 0.05 0.92 -44.47
C LYS A 436 -0.99 -0.09 -43.98
N LEU A 437 -1.84 0.32 -43.05
CA LEU A 437 -2.95 -0.49 -42.55
C LEU A 437 -4.04 -0.61 -43.64
N SER A 438 -4.62 -1.79 -43.83
CA SER A 438 -5.58 -2.08 -44.92
C SER A 438 -7.00 -1.55 -44.63
N GLY A 439 -7.80 -1.37 -45.68
CA GLY A 439 -9.03 -0.56 -45.72
C GLY A 439 -10.17 -0.84 -44.73
N HIS A 440 -10.16 -1.92 -43.94
CA HIS A 440 -11.13 -2.08 -42.83
C HIS A 440 -10.81 -1.19 -41.62
N MET A 441 -9.52 -0.94 -41.35
CA MET A 441 -9.09 0.03 -40.35
C MET A 441 -9.59 1.44 -40.72
N GLU A 442 -9.44 1.84 -41.99
CA GLU A 442 -9.86 3.17 -42.49
C GLU A 442 -11.33 3.50 -42.20
N ASP A 443 -12.23 2.50 -42.20
CA ASP A 443 -13.64 2.66 -41.89
C ASP A 443 -13.92 2.82 -40.38
N LEU A 444 -13.12 2.20 -39.51
CA LEU A 444 -13.27 2.30 -38.06
C LEU A 444 -12.91 3.70 -37.52
N PHE A 445 -12.06 4.43 -38.24
CA PHE A 445 -11.64 5.80 -37.90
C PHE A 445 -12.51 6.90 -38.52
N ARG A 446 -13.34 6.58 -39.52
CA ARG A 446 -14.32 7.51 -40.08
C ARG A 446 -15.59 7.65 -39.24
N TYR A 447 -15.84 6.74 -38.30
CA TYR A 447 -17.11 6.68 -37.56
C TYR A 447 -17.18 7.53 -36.28
N THR A 448 -16.08 8.15 -35.84
CA THR A 448 -16.14 9.09 -34.70
C THR A 448 -16.40 10.51 -35.18
N GLY A 449 -17.59 10.75 -35.70
CA GLY A 449 -18.08 12.10 -35.95
C GLY A 449 -18.27 12.83 -34.62
N ASN A 450 -17.35 13.72 -34.26
CA ASN A 450 -17.66 14.99 -33.61
C ASN A 450 -16.44 15.92 -33.57
N SER A 451 -16.75 17.19 -33.86
CA SER A 451 -15.86 18.33 -34.02
C SER A 451 -14.88 18.54 -32.85
N PHE A 452 -13.61 18.68 -33.22
CA PHE A 452 -12.48 18.97 -32.34
C PHE A 452 -12.55 20.38 -31.76
N THR A 453 -12.81 20.48 -30.46
CA THR A 453 -12.32 21.57 -29.61
C THR A 453 -11.73 20.97 -28.33
N ASP A 454 -10.46 21.28 -28.11
CA ASP A 454 -9.62 21.11 -26.90
C ASP A 454 -10.18 20.25 -25.74
N SER A 455 -10.03 18.93 -25.87
CA SER A 455 -9.87 17.93 -24.77
C SER A 455 -9.82 16.46 -25.29
N ILE A 456 -9.87 16.27 -26.61
CA ILE A 456 -10.22 15.00 -27.26
C ILE A 456 -8.99 14.09 -27.58
N LEU A 457 -7.76 14.62 -27.55
CA LEU A 457 -6.53 13.87 -27.88
C LEU A 457 -6.32 12.61 -27.01
N HIS A 458 -6.68 12.65 -25.72
CA HIS A 458 -6.56 11.48 -24.84
C HIS A 458 -7.58 10.39 -25.16
N GLN A 459 -8.85 10.74 -25.39
CA GLN A 459 -9.90 9.76 -25.73
C GLN A 459 -9.66 9.13 -27.11
N GLN A 460 -9.19 9.91 -28.08
CA GLN A 460 -8.81 9.39 -29.39
C GLN A 460 -7.65 8.41 -29.31
N SER A 461 -6.62 8.70 -28.52
CA SER A 461 -5.50 7.75 -28.35
C SER A 461 -5.95 6.40 -27.75
N PHE A 462 -6.94 6.40 -26.84
CA PHE A 462 -7.49 5.19 -26.23
C PHE A 462 -8.33 4.38 -27.22
N ALA A 463 -9.21 5.06 -27.97
CA ALA A 463 -9.99 4.45 -29.04
C ALA A 463 -9.07 3.84 -30.11
N ILE A 464 -8.05 4.57 -30.55
CA ILE A 464 -7.09 4.12 -31.56
C ILE A 464 -6.31 2.90 -31.05
N THR A 465 -5.85 2.87 -29.79
CA THR A 465 -5.02 1.74 -29.32
C THR A 465 -5.82 0.45 -29.15
N LYS A 466 -7.05 0.54 -28.61
CA LYS A 466 -7.89 -0.63 -28.40
C LYS A 466 -8.47 -1.15 -29.72
N SER A 467 -8.97 -0.26 -30.59
CA SER A 467 -9.43 -0.61 -31.96
C SER A 467 -8.32 -1.30 -32.75
N VAL A 468 -7.11 -0.75 -32.74
CA VAL A 468 -5.96 -1.38 -33.39
C VAL A 468 -5.71 -2.77 -32.80
N ALA A 469 -5.69 -2.90 -31.47
CA ALA A 469 -5.43 -4.20 -30.86
C ALA A 469 -6.51 -5.23 -31.24
N ASP A 470 -7.79 -4.83 -31.22
CA ASP A 470 -8.94 -5.64 -31.64
C ASP A 470 -8.86 -6.06 -33.12
N GLU A 471 -8.31 -5.22 -33.99
CA GLU A 471 -8.15 -5.52 -35.42
C GLU A 471 -6.87 -6.30 -35.77
N CYS A 472 -5.77 -6.06 -35.05
CA CYS A 472 -4.47 -6.69 -35.31
C CYS A 472 -4.28 -8.03 -34.59
N PHE A 473 -4.96 -8.24 -33.46
CA PHE A 473 -4.75 -9.40 -32.60
C PHE A 473 -6.08 -10.06 -32.24
N ALA A 474 -6.26 -11.32 -32.66
CA ALA A 474 -7.43 -12.11 -32.31
C ALA A 474 -7.49 -12.42 -30.79
N ASN A 475 -6.33 -12.56 -30.14
CA ASN A 475 -6.19 -12.87 -28.72
C ASN A 475 -5.10 -11.99 -28.09
N TYR A 476 -5.47 -11.04 -27.23
CA TYR A 476 -4.51 -10.15 -26.55
C TYR A 476 -4.90 -9.81 -25.12
N VAL A 477 -3.91 -9.38 -24.34
CA VAL A 477 -4.07 -8.75 -23.02
C VAL A 477 -3.49 -7.36 -23.10
N LEU A 478 -4.29 -6.35 -22.75
CA LEU A 478 -3.89 -4.95 -22.75
C LEU A 478 -3.91 -4.37 -21.33
N VAL A 479 -2.76 -3.82 -20.91
CA VAL A 479 -2.62 -3.05 -19.66
C VAL A 479 -2.51 -1.57 -19.99
N ASN A 480 -3.34 -0.73 -19.37
CA ASN A 480 -3.30 0.72 -19.59
C ASN A 480 -2.46 1.45 -18.52
N ALA A 481 -1.20 1.78 -18.83
CA ALA A 481 -0.29 2.51 -17.96
C ALA A 481 -0.22 4.03 -18.24
N GLU A 482 -1.14 4.58 -19.06
CA GLU A 482 -1.12 5.98 -19.50
C GLU A 482 -1.21 6.98 -18.35
N ALA A 483 -1.91 6.62 -17.27
CA ALA A 483 -2.07 7.46 -16.09
C ALA A 483 -0.83 7.54 -15.18
N SER A 484 0.27 6.88 -15.53
CA SER A 484 1.49 6.78 -14.71
C SER A 484 2.17 8.12 -14.40
N LYS A 485 1.82 9.22 -15.09
CA LYS A 485 2.25 10.58 -14.72
C LYS A 485 1.09 11.59 -14.75
N SER A 486 0.43 11.75 -13.63
CA SER A 486 -0.18 13.04 -13.26
C SER A 486 0.52 13.54 -12.01
N PHE A 487 1.31 14.61 -12.19
CA PHE A 487 1.93 15.55 -11.25
C PHE A 487 2.40 15.02 -9.87
N PHE A 488 3.67 15.30 -9.55
CA PHE A 488 4.42 14.96 -8.32
C PHE A 488 5.15 13.61 -8.37
N ALA A 489 6.45 13.70 -8.68
CA ALA A 489 7.42 12.67 -8.36
C ALA A 489 7.48 12.47 -6.84
N TYR A 490 7.59 11.22 -6.39
CA TYR A 490 7.81 10.83 -5.00
C TYR A 490 9.25 11.12 -4.55
#